data_AF-A0A383BUB6-F1
#
_entry.id   AF-A0A383BUB6-F1
#
_cell.length_a   1.000
_cell.length_b   1.000
_cell.length_c   1.000
_cell.angle_alpha   90.00
_cell.angle_beta   90.00
_cell.angle_gamma   90.00
#
_symmetry.space_group_name_H-M   'P 1'
#
loop_
_entity.id
_entity.type
_entity.pdbx_description
1 polymer ?
#
loop_
_entity_poly.entity_id
_entity_poly.type
_entity_poly.pdbx_seq_one_letter_code
_entity_poly.pdbx_strand_id
1 'polypeptide(L)'
;MFEASLNIRIMIKPLVIILGVLSLLLSTEPIPRQDTFLFCLKGEVEPLTINRFEDGFTVDNNQLNRFFIDNAISDIEKWLPGSNDMDRDGDVYLNRIYRVYLSEEQRLNIQMIIDSI
;
A
#
# COMPACT_ATOMS: atom_id res chain seq x y z
N MET A 1 28.47 48.18 -7.38
CA MET A 1 28.38 46.78 -7.84
C MET A 1 28.47 45.75 -6.70
N PHE A 2 29.14 46.04 -5.57
CA PHE A 2 29.29 45.13 -4.42
C PHE A 2 28.07 45.01 -3.48
N GLU A 3 27.24 46.04 -3.34
CA GLU A 3 26.08 46.00 -2.43
C GLU A 3 24.95 45.09 -2.92
N ALA A 4 24.77 44.97 -4.24
CA ALA A 4 23.74 44.13 -4.83
C ALA A 4 23.97 42.63 -4.55
N SER A 5 25.24 42.17 -4.59
CA SER A 5 25.58 40.76 -4.33
C SER A 5 25.47 40.39 -2.84
N LEU A 6 25.70 41.34 -1.94
CA LEU A 6 25.53 41.16 -0.49
C LEU A 6 24.04 41.05 -0.11
N ASN A 7 23.19 41.90 -0.68
CA ASN A 7 21.74 41.86 -0.47
C ASN A 7 21.11 40.55 -0.99
N ILE A 8 21.53 40.07 -2.16
CA ILE A 8 21.05 38.80 -2.72
C ILE A 8 21.38 37.63 -1.77
N ARG A 9 22.61 37.56 -1.24
CA ARG A 9 23.01 36.51 -0.29
C ARG A 9 22.23 36.53 1.02
N ILE A 10 21.85 37.72 1.51
CA ILE A 10 21.06 37.89 2.73
C ILE A 10 19.60 37.47 2.49
N MET A 11 19.04 37.79 1.32
CA MET A 11 17.63 37.49 0.99
C MET A 11 17.36 36.04 0.54
N ILE A 12 18.36 35.31 0.06
CA ILE A 12 18.17 33.91 -0.37
C ILE A 12 17.80 33.00 0.81
N LYS A 13 18.40 33.19 2.00
CA LYS A 13 18.15 32.32 3.16
C LYS A 13 16.68 32.34 3.63
N PRO A 14 16.05 33.50 3.89
CA PRO A 14 14.64 33.54 4.26
C PRO A 14 13.74 33.06 3.11
N LEU A 15 14.12 33.30 1.86
CA LEU A 15 13.39 32.79 0.69
C LEU A 15 13.36 31.25 0.67
N VAL A 16 14.49 30.59 0.91
CA VAL A 16 14.57 29.12 0.97
C VAL A 16 13.71 28.56 2.11
N ILE A 17 13.69 29.23 3.28
CA ILE A 17 12.86 28.83 4.41
C ILE A 17 11.37 28.98 4.07
N ILE A 18 10.97 30.13 3.50
CA ILE A 18 9.57 30.37 3.10
C ILE A 18 9.13 29.36 2.03
N LEU A 19 9.99 29.09 1.04
CA LEU A 19 9.68 28.13 -0.02
C LEU A 19 9.52 26.71 0.55
N GLY A 20 10.38 26.31 1.49
CA GLY A 20 10.27 25.01 2.17
C GLY A 20 9.00 24.87 3.02
N VAL A 21 8.63 25.90 3.78
CA VAL A 21 7.37 25.92 4.55
C VAL A 21 6.16 25.88 3.62
N LEU A 22 6.20 26.63 2.52
CA LEU A 22 5.12 26.65 1.53
C LEU A 22 4.94 25.28 0.85
N SER A 23 6.03 24.56 0.54
CA SER A 23 5.94 23.20 -0.01
C SER A 23 5.25 22.21 0.93
N LEU A 24 5.44 22.34 2.24
CA LEU A 24 4.74 21.50 3.23
C LEU A 24 3.26 21.84 3.31
N LEU A 25 2.91 23.14 3.28
CA LEU A 25 1.51 23.61 3.31
C LEU A 25 0.73 23.26 2.04
N LEU A 26 1.41 23.14 0.91
CA LEU A 26 0.83 22.75 -0.39
C LEU A 26 0.89 21.24 -0.64
N SER A 27 1.39 20.45 0.31
CA SER A 27 1.39 19.00 0.16
C SER A 27 -0.05 18.49 0.13
N THR A 28 -0.39 17.73 -0.90
CA THR A 28 -1.67 17.03 -0.98
C THR A 28 -1.54 15.72 -0.20
N GLU A 29 -2.57 15.35 0.56
CA GLU A 29 -2.67 14.01 1.10
C GLU A 29 -2.59 12.99 -0.05
N PRO A 30 -1.76 11.94 0.07
CA PRO A 30 -1.69 10.91 -0.96
C PRO A 30 -3.08 10.28 -1.12
N ILE A 31 -3.62 10.29 -2.34
CA ILE A 31 -4.89 9.61 -2.63
C ILE A 31 -4.62 8.11 -2.56
N PRO A 32 -5.13 7.39 -1.55
CA PRO A 32 -4.90 5.96 -1.46
C PRO A 32 -5.64 5.29 -2.63
N ARG A 33 -5.04 4.23 -3.17
CA ARG A 33 -5.66 3.49 -4.26
C ARG A 33 -6.90 2.78 -3.72
N GLN A 34 -8.07 3.07 -4.28
CA GLN A 34 -9.37 2.60 -3.78
C GLN A 34 -9.77 1.20 -4.29
N ASP A 35 -8.89 0.50 -4.99
CA ASP A 35 -9.14 -0.82 -5.55
C ASP A 35 -8.17 -1.88 -5.04
N THR A 36 -7.40 -1.57 -4.00
CA THR A 36 -6.47 -2.51 -3.42
C THR A 36 -6.25 -2.27 -1.93
N PHE A 37 -6.06 -3.35 -1.19
CA PHE A 37 -5.60 -3.30 0.18
C PHE A 37 -4.57 -4.41 0.44
N LEU A 38 -3.84 -4.24 1.53
CA LEU A 38 -2.92 -5.25 2.04
C LEU A 38 -3.56 -5.97 3.22
N PHE A 39 -3.37 -7.28 3.29
CA PHE A 39 -3.62 -8.05 4.51
C PHE A 39 -2.42 -8.91 4.85
N CYS A 40 -2.26 -9.22 6.13
CA CYS A 40 -1.17 -10.04 6.65
C CYS A 40 -1.76 -11.31 7.28
N LEU A 41 -1.22 -12.47 6.91
CA LEU A 41 -1.50 -13.68 7.66
C LEU A 41 -0.71 -13.67 8.97
N LYS A 42 -1.29 -14.26 10.01
CA LYS A 42 -0.62 -14.40 11.30
C LYS A 42 0.64 -15.27 11.20
N GLY A 43 1.54 -15.10 12.16
CA GLY A 43 2.84 -15.78 12.27
C GLY A 43 2.78 -17.31 12.32
N GLU A 44 1.64 -17.90 12.65
CA GLU A 44 1.42 -19.35 12.71
C GLU A 44 0.87 -19.95 11.41
N VAL A 45 0.46 -19.11 10.45
CA VAL A 45 -0.13 -19.56 9.18
C VAL A 45 0.95 -19.61 8.11
N GLU A 46 1.02 -20.73 7.40
CA GLU A 46 1.93 -20.87 6.26
C GLU A 46 1.58 -19.89 5.12
N PRO A 47 2.57 -19.44 4.32
CA PRO A 47 2.31 -18.62 3.15
C PRO A 47 1.34 -19.30 2.18
N LEU A 48 0.35 -18.56 1.68
CA LEU A 48 -0.62 -19.02 0.68
C LEU A 48 0.05 -19.52 -0.59
N THR A 49 -0.46 -20.64 -1.08
CA THR A 49 -0.26 -21.13 -2.44
C THR A 49 -1.34 -20.55 -3.34
N ILE A 50 -0.96 -19.66 -4.26
CA ILE A 50 -1.87 -19.03 -5.22
C ILE A 50 -1.84 -19.84 -6.51
N ASN A 51 -2.97 -20.47 -6.86
CA ASN A 51 -3.16 -21.18 -8.13
C ASN A 51 -3.90 -20.27 -9.11
N ARG A 52 -3.30 -20.02 -10.27
CA ARG A 52 -3.86 -19.15 -11.32
C ARG A 52 -4.35 -19.98 -12.50
N PHE A 53 -5.46 -19.54 -13.09
CA PHE A 53 -6.03 -20.07 -14.33
C PHE A 53 -6.53 -18.90 -15.19
N GLU A 54 -7.02 -19.19 -16.39
CA GLU A 54 -7.27 -18.19 -17.45
C GLU A 54 -8.09 -16.98 -16.96
N ASP A 55 -9.15 -17.21 -16.19
CA ASP A 55 -10.08 -16.16 -15.74
C ASP A 55 -10.13 -15.99 -14.21
N GLY A 56 -9.08 -16.39 -13.48
CA GLY A 56 -9.10 -16.19 -12.03
C GLY A 56 -8.00 -16.89 -11.24
N PHE A 57 -8.24 -16.98 -9.94
CA PHE A 57 -7.31 -17.57 -9.00
C PHE A 57 -8.05 -18.32 -7.89
N THR A 58 -7.31 -19.19 -7.21
CA THR A 58 -7.70 -19.77 -5.92
C THR A 58 -6.48 -19.79 -5.00
N VAL A 59 -6.74 -19.84 -3.70
CA VAL A 59 -5.71 -20.09 -2.68
C VAL A 59 -5.98 -21.40 -1.96
N ASP A 60 -4.99 -21.94 -1.28
CA ASP A 60 -5.05 -23.11 -0.40
C ASP A 60 -5.78 -22.83 0.94
N ASN A 61 -6.80 -21.98 0.90
CA ASN A 61 -7.64 -21.66 2.05
C ASN A 61 -9.11 -21.42 1.60
N ASN A 62 -9.99 -22.34 1.98
CA ASN A 62 -11.41 -22.29 1.59
C ASN A 62 -12.19 -21.13 2.19
N GLN A 63 -11.79 -20.62 3.36
CA GLN A 63 -12.43 -19.45 3.96
C GLN A 63 -12.08 -18.18 3.19
N LEU A 64 -10.80 -18.01 2.83
CA LEU A 64 -10.35 -16.92 1.97
C LEU A 64 -10.96 -16.99 0.57
N ASN A 65 -11.02 -18.17 -0.05
CA ASN A 65 -11.69 -18.32 -1.35
C ASN A 65 -13.16 -17.86 -1.31
N ARG A 66 -13.91 -18.22 -0.26
CA ARG A 66 -15.29 -17.74 -0.07
C ARG A 66 -15.33 -16.22 0.10
N PHE A 67 -14.47 -15.67 0.95
CA PHE A 67 -14.36 -14.23 1.14
C PHE A 67 -14.06 -13.48 -0.17
N PHE A 68 -13.14 -14.00 -0.99
CA PHE A 68 -12.78 -13.40 -2.28
C PHE A 68 -13.96 -13.40 -3.26
N ILE A 69 -14.73 -14.48 -3.30
CA ILE A 69 -15.94 -14.58 -4.13
C ILE A 69 -17.01 -13.60 -3.63
N ASP A 70 -17.31 -13.61 -2.33
CA ASP A 70 -18.38 -12.80 -1.72
C ASP A 70 -18.13 -11.29 -1.87
N ASN A 71 -16.86 -10.88 -1.94
CA ASN A 71 -16.44 -9.49 -2.06
C ASN A 71 -15.91 -9.11 -3.47
N ALA A 72 -16.15 -9.95 -4.48
CA ALA A 72 -15.74 -9.73 -5.87
C ALA A 72 -14.26 -9.26 -6.01
N ILE A 73 -13.36 -9.95 -5.31
CA ILE A 73 -11.92 -9.75 -5.43
C ILE A 73 -11.46 -10.26 -6.79
N SER A 74 -10.82 -9.39 -7.56
CA SER A 74 -10.40 -9.65 -8.94
C SER A 74 -9.03 -10.30 -9.03
N ASP A 75 -8.12 -10.02 -8.10
CA ASP A 75 -6.78 -10.62 -8.08
C ASP A 75 -6.13 -10.58 -6.68
N ILE A 76 -5.09 -11.38 -6.48
CA ILE A 76 -4.22 -11.40 -5.29
C ILE A 76 -2.77 -11.67 -5.70
N GLU A 77 -1.82 -11.00 -5.05
CA GLU A 77 -0.40 -11.25 -5.20
C GLU A 77 0.37 -11.09 -3.88
N LYS A 78 1.58 -11.65 -3.82
CA LYS A 78 2.51 -11.36 -2.72
C LYS A 78 2.94 -9.90 -2.80
N TRP A 79 2.89 -9.18 -1.68
CA TRP A 79 3.28 -7.77 -1.66
C TRP A 79 4.78 -7.59 -1.91
N LEU A 80 5.61 -8.45 -1.33
CA LEU A 80 7.06 -8.45 -1.52
C LEU A 80 7.55 -9.82 -2.03
N PRO A 81 7.59 -10.04 -3.35
CA PRO A 81 8.13 -11.25 -3.95
C PRO A 81 9.59 -11.49 -3.53
N GLY A 82 9.92 -12.73 -3.20
CA GLY A 82 11.29 -13.12 -2.81
C GLY A 82 11.61 -13.01 -1.31
N SER A 83 10.67 -12.51 -0.49
CA SER A 83 10.78 -12.58 0.96
C SER A 83 10.68 -14.02 1.48
N ASN A 84 11.38 -14.31 2.56
CA ASN A 84 11.41 -15.61 3.25
C ASN A 84 11.10 -15.45 4.74
N ASP A 85 11.09 -16.55 5.50
CA ASP A 85 10.68 -16.54 6.91
C ASP A 85 11.62 -15.77 7.85
N MET A 86 12.83 -15.41 7.39
CA MET A 86 13.76 -14.57 8.13
C MET A 86 13.44 -13.08 7.98
N ASP A 87 12.66 -12.70 6.95
CA ASP A 87 12.26 -11.32 6.68
C ASP A 87 11.03 -10.99 7.53
N ARG A 88 11.24 -10.83 8.84
CA ARG A 88 10.16 -10.60 9.82
C ARG A 88 10.54 -9.62 10.91
N ASP A 89 9.52 -8.98 11.47
CA ASP A 89 9.60 -8.22 12.72
C ASP A 89 8.54 -8.75 13.69
N GLY A 90 8.97 -9.43 14.75
CA GLY A 90 8.09 -10.17 15.65
C GLY A 90 7.26 -11.24 14.92
N ASP A 91 5.93 -11.07 14.97
CA ASP A 91 4.95 -11.97 14.34
C ASP A 91 4.53 -11.51 12.94
N VAL A 92 5.11 -10.43 12.42
CA VAL A 92 4.85 -9.91 11.06
C VAL A 92 5.90 -10.43 10.10
N TYR A 93 5.49 -11.31 9.19
CA TYR A 93 6.35 -11.93 8.20
C TYR A 93 6.09 -11.33 6.81
N LEU A 94 7.13 -10.82 6.14
CA LEU A 94 6.97 -10.15 4.84
C LEU A 94 6.48 -11.10 3.73
N ASN A 95 6.80 -12.39 3.83
CA ASN A 95 6.34 -13.42 2.89
C ASN A 95 4.86 -13.82 3.07
N ARG A 96 4.16 -13.18 4.02
CA ARG A 96 2.76 -13.41 4.37
C ARG A 96 1.90 -12.14 4.24
N ILE A 97 2.43 -11.10 3.62
CA ILE A 97 1.68 -9.91 3.25
C ILE A 97 1.23 -10.04 1.79
N TYR A 98 -0.07 -9.93 1.58
CA TYR A 98 -0.70 -10.05 0.27
C TYR A 98 -1.38 -8.75 -0.10
N ARG A 99 -1.28 -8.40 -1.37
CA ARG A 99 -2.07 -7.35 -1.99
C ARG A 99 -3.24 -7.99 -2.71
N VAL A 100 -4.44 -7.52 -2.41
CA VAL A 100 -5.65 -7.92 -3.13
C VAL A 100 -6.17 -6.77 -3.98
N TYR A 101 -6.81 -7.12 -5.08
CA TYR A 101 -7.40 -6.18 -6.02
C TYR A 101 -8.91 -6.39 -6.01
N LEU A 102 -9.66 -5.30 -5.89
CA LEU A 102 -11.11 -5.32 -5.98
C LEU A 102 -11.54 -5.11 -7.43
N SER A 103 -12.72 -5.62 -7.79
CA SER A 103 -13.38 -5.18 -9.01
C SER A 103 -13.72 -3.69 -8.94
N GLU A 104 -13.93 -3.05 -10.09
CA GLU A 104 -14.30 -1.63 -10.13
C GLU A 104 -15.59 -1.34 -9.36
N GLU A 105 -16.52 -2.30 -9.34
CA GLU A 105 -17.81 -2.22 -8.64
C GLU A 105 -17.66 -2.11 -7.12
N GLN A 106 -16.59 -2.69 -6.55
CA GLN A 106 -16.37 -2.73 -5.10
C GLN A 106 -15.46 -1.61 -4.58
N ARG A 107 -14.96 -0.73 -5.46
CA ARG A 107 -14.07 0.39 -5.07
C ARG A 107 -14.68 1.28 -3.98
N LEU A 108 -15.98 1.54 -4.05
CA LEU A 108 -16.69 2.37 -3.06
C LEU A 108 -16.92 1.65 -1.72
N ASN A 109 -16.78 0.32 -1.70
CA ASN A 109 -17.02 -0.52 -0.53
C ASN A 109 -15.75 -0.98 0.16
N ILE A 110 -14.56 -0.56 -0.31
CA ILE A 110 -13.27 -1.04 0.18
C ILE A 110 -13.13 -0.95 1.70
N GLN A 111 -13.59 0.15 2.32
CA GLN A 111 -13.52 0.31 3.76
C GLN A 111 -14.39 -0.72 4.49
N MET A 112 -15.62 -0.95 4.01
CA MET A 112 -16.52 -1.97 4.58
C MET A 112 -15.95 -3.38 4.45
N ILE A 113 -15.26 -3.66 3.33
CA ILE A 113 -14.62 -4.96 3.10
C ILE A 113 -13.44 -5.14 4.07
N ILE A 114 -12.59 -4.12 4.24
CA ILE A 114 -11.47 -4.15 5.20
C ILE A 114 -11.98 -4.37 6.63
N ASP A 115 -13.06 -3.68 7.02
CA ASP A 115 -13.63 -3.77 8.37
C ASP A 115 -14.30 -5.13 8.65
N SER A 116 -14.53 -5.96 7.62
CA SER A 116 -15.16 -7.29 7.75
C SER A 116 -14.16 -8.43 8.00
N ILE A 117 -12.86 -8.15 7.94
CA ILE A 117 -11.74 -9.11 8.11
C ILE A 117 -11.31 -9.16 9.58
#